data_AF-A0AA97H222-F1
#
_entry.id   AF-A0AA97H222-F1
#
_cell.length_a   1.000
_cell.length_b   1.000
_cell.length_c   1.000
_cell.angle_alpha   90.00
_cell.angle_beta   90.00
_cell.angle_gamma   90.00
#
_symmetry.space_group_name_H-M   'P 1'
#
loop_
_entity.id
_entity.type
_entity.pdbx_description
1 polymer ?
#
loop_
_entity_poly.entity_id
_entity_poly.type
_entity_poly.pdbx_seq_one_letter_code
_entity_poly.pdbx_strand_id
1 'polypeptide(L)'
;MKKITFLSALLCTSFFVCSEETDTTLNAYAAGYVANFTCSATFNAGKSKDQIDIDELTGIYPLIADTVKTLKANIDTEHKRVIVDYDKDKQRISVWRPRLGCVDLPVGASLQAATLVQAPFKENLAYQKDDGKPWQTLNGVNKATGNKALDEVIAQAFTRHYGEGARTSAILIASPQAILAEQYKAGFSPETAQRTWSVAKSIGASIVGVAVAQKRLDVTKPAGLESWSHPLDPRGEITLENLLHMASGLDSNKAGNRTDRVYMGGGLVSDTATHTALEVKPGSRWKYANNDTMLALRALRETFNDEASYLRYPYDNLLDKIGMQHTFLESDWQSDFILSSQVWTTSRDLARLGLLHLNNGRWQGEQILPKDW
;
A
#
# COMPACT_ATOMS: atom_id res chain seq x y z
N MET A 1 -44.90 -1.11 63.66
CA MET A 1 -43.69 -1.56 62.93
C MET A 1 -43.93 -1.42 61.43
N LYS A 2 -43.40 -0.37 60.79
CA LYS A 2 -43.38 -0.24 59.31
C LYS A 2 -42.10 -0.89 58.81
N LYS A 3 -42.21 -1.94 57.99
CA LYS A 3 -41.06 -2.58 57.33
C LYS A 3 -40.60 -1.68 56.18
N ILE A 4 -39.38 -1.17 56.29
CA ILE A 4 -38.67 -0.48 55.22
C ILE A 4 -37.91 -1.56 54.45
N THR A 5 -38.30 -1.81 53.21
CA THR A 5 -37.56 -2.68 52.30
C THR A 5 -36.52 -1.81 51.60
N PHE A 6 -35.25 -1.99 51.94
CA PHE A 6 -34.13 -1.40 51.19
C PHE A 6 -33.99 -2.13 49.86
N LEU A 7 -34.25 -1.42 48.76
CA LEU A 7 -33.95 -1.88 47.41
C LEU A 7 -32.48 -1.53 47.12
N SER A 8 -31.57 -2.49 47.30
CA SER A 8 -30.18 -2.36 46.86
C SER A 8 -30.13 -2.52 45.33
N ALA A 9 -30.19 -1.40 44.62
CA ALA A 9 -29.89 -1.36 43.19
C ALA A 9 -28.38 -1.54 43.00
N LEU A 10 -27.96 -2.78 42.72
CA LEU A 10 -26.62 -3.06 42.19
C LEU A 10 -26.61 -2.53 40.74
N LEU A 11 -26.03 -1.34 40.52
CA LEU A 11 -25.62 -0.93 39.18
C LEU A 11 -24.44 -1.82 38.76
N CYS A 12 -24.73 -2.93 38.08
CA CYS A 12 -23.74 -3.60 37.27
C CYS A 12 -23.43 -2.72 36.06
N THR A 13 -22.43 -1.85 36.18
CA THR A 13 -21.75 -1.28 35.02
C THR A 13 -21.00 -2.42 34.35
N SER A 14 -21.61 -3.02 33.31
CA SER A 14 -20.93 -3.92 32.40
C SER A 14 -19.85 -3.11 31.66
N PHE A 15 -18.61 -3.18 32.16
CA PHE A 15 -17.46 -2.79 31.36
C PHE A 15 -17.37 -3.79 30.20
N PHE A 16 -17.71 -3.34 29.00
CA PHE A 16 -17.32 -4.05 27.79
C PHE A 16 -15.80 -3.96 27.70
N VAL A 17 -15.10 -4.94 28.26
CA VAL A 17 -13.66 -5.10 28.05
C VAL A 17 -13.49 -5.67 26.65
N CYS A 18 -13.45 -4.79 25.66
CA CYS A 18 -12.84 -5.14 24.38
C CYS A 18 -11.33 -5.28 24.61
N SER A 19 -10.70 -6.27 23.99
CA SER A 19 -9.25 -6.37 23.97
C SER A 19 -8.69 -5.12 23.28
N GLU A 20 -8.08 -4.22 24.04
CA GLU A 20 -7.35 -3.07 23.50
C GLU A 20 -5.88 -3.45 23.28
N GLU A 21 -5.26 -2.84 22.26
CA GLU A 21 -3.83 -2.96 22.04
C GLU A 21 -3.08 -2.39 23.24
N THR A 22 -2.01 -3.05 23.68
CA THR A 22 -1.21 -2.56 24.81
C THR A 22 -0.40 -1.32 24.40
N ASP A 23 -0.06 -0.45 25.35
CA ASP A 23 0.82 0.70 25.10
C ASP A 23 2.16 0.29 24.46
N THR A 24 2.69 -0.88 24.84
CA THR A 24 3.91 -1.43 24.22
C THR A 24 3.70 -1.71 22.73
N THR A 25 2.55 -2.25 22.36
CA THR A 25 2.20 -2.54 20.97
C THR A 25 1.99 -1.24 20.19
N LEU A 26 1.29 -0.26 20.78
CA LEU A 26 1.07 1.04 20.17
C LEU A 26 2.39 1.82 19.96
N ASN A 27 3.33 1.75 20.90
CA ASN A 27 4.66 2.36 20.73
C ASN A 27 5.47 1.64 19.64
N ALA A 28 5.39 0.31 19.57
CA ALA A 28 6.03 -0.45 18.50
C ALA A 28 5.42 -0.11 17.12
N TYR A 29 4.10 0.07 17.04
CA TYR A 29 3.40 0.52 15.84
C TYR A 29 3.83 1.93 15.43
N ALA A 30 3.86 2.88 16.37
CA ALA A 30 4.32 4.25 16.09
C ALA A 30 5.75 4.26 15.55
N ALA A 31 6.65 3.46 16.13
CA ALA A 31 8.02 3.36 15.66
C ALA A 31 8.18 2.61 14.34
N GLY A 32 7.36 1.58 14.08
CA GLY A 32 7.32 0.91 12.78
C GLY A 32 6.83 1.85 11.69
N TYR A 33 5.79 2.64 11.98
CA TYR A 33 5.33 3.70 11.08
C TYR A 33 6.44 4.71 10.78
N VAL A 34 7.12 5.25 11.80
CA VAL A 34 8.23 6.20 11.58
C VAL A 34 9.36 5.55 10.78
N ALA A 35 9.75 4.31 11.10
CA ALA A 35 10.83 3.62 10.42
C ALA A 35 10.48 3.38 8.94
N ASN A 36 9.31 2.82 8.66
CA ASN A 36 8.88 2.45 7.31
C ASN A 36 8.71 3.68 6.43
N PHE A 37 7.92 4.65 6.90
CA PHE A 37 7.52 5.79 6.10
C PHE A 37 8.73 6.72 5.85
N THR A 38 9.63 6.85 6.82
CA THR A 38 10.90 7.58 6.62
C THR A 38 11.81 6.84 5.65
N CYS A 39 11.90 5.50 5.75
CA CYS A 39 12.69 4.68 4.84
C CYS A 39 12.22 4.85 3.39
N SER A 40 10.93 4.65 3.12
CA SER A 40 10.38 4.75 1.78
C SER A 40 10.49 6.17 1.24
N ALA A 41 10.18 7.19 2.06
CA ALA A 41 10.29 8.58 1.63
C ALA A 41 11.74 8.99 1.30
N THR A 42 12.71 8.46 2.03
CA THR A 42 14.13 8.72 1.80
C THR A 42 14.61 8.00 0.55
N PHE A 43 14.39 6.69 0.45
CA PHE A 43 15.04 5.84 -0.54
C PHE A 43 14.21 5.59 -1.82
N ASN A 44 12.87 5.65 -1.75
CA ASN A 44 12.00 5.59 -2.94
C ASN A 44 11.73 6.97 -3.55
N ALA A 45 11.73 8.03 -2.74
CA ALA A 45 11.26 9.34 -3.17
C ALA A 45 12.31 10.45 -3.08
N GLY A 46 13.45 10.22 -2.42
CA GLY A 46 14.50 11.23 -2.26
C GLY A 46 14.04 12.46 -1.48
N LYS A 47 13.04 12.33 -0.60
CA LYS A 47 12.49 13.45 0.17
C LYS A 47 13.49 13.93 1.23
N SER A 48 13.53 15.25 1.45
CA SER A 48 14.29 15.85 2.55
C SER A 48 13.64 15.52 3.89
N LYS A 49 14.39 15.68 4.99
CA LYS A 49 13.84 15.50 6.34
C LYS A 49 12.59 16.36 6.60
N ASP A 50 12.61 17.63 6.21
CA ASP A 50 11.47 18.53 6.40
C ASP A 50 10.24 18.08 5.59
N GLN A 51 10.46 17.56 4.38
CA GLN A 51 9.39 16.98 3.57
C GLN A 51 8.83 15.72 4.21
N ILE A 52 9.67 14.87 4.82
CA ILE A 52 9.22 13.65 5.52
C ILE A 52 8.41 14.02 6.77
N ASP A 53 8.95 14.90 7.62
CA ASP A 53 8.31 15.33 8.85
C ASP A 53 6.93 15.94 8.58
N ILE A 54 6.81 16.74 7.52
CA ILE A 54 5.53 17.34 7.12
C ILE A 54 4.69 16.28 6.41
N ASP A 55 5.09 15.79 5.24
CA ASP A 55 4.18 15.10 4.32
C ASP A 55 3.89 13.64 4.69
N GLU A 56 4.74 12.99 5.48
CA GLU A 56 4.63 11.54 5.78
C GLU A 56 4.27 11.23 7.23
N LEU A 57 4.75 12.05 8.17
CA LEU A 57 4.61 11.82 9.61
C LEU A 57 3.48 12.64 10.26
N THR A 58 2.70 13.40 9.47
CA THR A 58 1.51 14.14 9.94
C THR A 58 0.28 13.87 9.10
N GLY A 59 -0.90 14.14 9.68
CA GLY A 59 -2.18 13.78 9.04
C GLY A 59 -2.46 12.27 9.04
N ILE A 60 -1.87 11.57 10.01
CA ILE A 60 -1.92 10.11 10.15
C ILE A 60 -2.99 9.70 11.15
N TYR A 61 -3.19 8.39 11.33
CA TYR A 61 -4.19 7.86 12.25
C TYR A 61 -3.99 8.35 13.69
N PRO A 62 -5.05 8.84 14.37
CA PRO A 62 -4.96 9.32 15.75
C PRO A 62 -4.37 8.32 16.74
N LEU A 63 -4.52 7.02 16.45
CA LEU A 63 -4.02 5.90 17.27
C LEU A 63 -2.54 6.04 17.66
N ILE A 64 -1.70 6.52 16.73
CA ILE A 64 -0.24 6.64 16.92
C ILE A 64 0.27 8.06 16.72
N ALA A 65 -0.59 9.00 16.32
CA ALA A 65 -0.19 10.33 15.86
C ALA A 65 0.61 11.14 16.91
N ASP A 66 0.27 11.02 18.19
CA ASP A 66 0.99 11.74 19.24
C ASP A 66 2.33 11.11 19.57
N THR A 67 2.42 9.78 19.62
CA THR A 67 3.68 9.06 19.81
C THR A 67 4.64 9.30 18.63
N VAL A 68 4.14 9.29 17.39
CA VAL A 68 4.98 9.54 16.20
C VAL A 68 5.74 10.87 16.28
N LYS A 69 5.15 11.92 16.88
CA LYS A 69 5.80 13.24 17.04
C LYS A 69 7.00 13.22 17.99
N THR A 70 7.08 12.24 18.89
CA THR A 70 8.14 12.18 19.90
C THR A 70 9.32 11.30 19.46
N LEU A 71 9.09 10.42 18.48
CA LEU A 71 10.07 9.47 17.99
C LEU A 71 11.08 10.12 17.03
N LYS A 72 12.29 9.57 17.00
CA LYS A 72 13.36 10.03 16.12
C LYS A 72 13.86 8.88 15.26
N ALA A 73 13.91 9.11 13.95
CA ALA A 73 14.46 8.17 13.00
C ALA A 73 15.99 8.33 12.90
N ASN A 74 16.70 7.21 13.01
CA ASN A 74 18.10 7.09 12.61
C ASN A 74 18.17 6.51 11.19
N ILE A 75 18.58 7.33 10.23
CA ILE A 75 18.66 6.96 8.81
C ILE A 75 20.10 6.50 8.50
N ASP A 76 20.28 5.19 8.33
CA ASP A 76 21.54 4.57 7.92
C ASP A 76 21.56 4.49 6.39
N THR A 77 22.18 5.51 5.78
CA THR A 77 22.25 5.64 4.31
C THR A 77 23.20 4.64 3.65
N GLU A 78 24.19 4.14 4.39
CA GLU A 78 25.16 3.13 3.93
C GLU A 78 24.47 1.78 3.76
N HIS A 79 23.71 1.35 4.76
CA HIS A 79 23.00 0.06 4.76
C HIS A 79 21.54 0.17 4.28
N LYS A 80 21.12 1.35 3.82
CA LYS A 80 19.77 1.64 3.29
C LYS A 80 18.65 1.19 4.24
N ARG A 81 18.75 1.59 5.51
CA ARG A 81 17.77 1.21 6.56
C ARG A 81 17.46 2.39 7.48
N VAL A 82 16.32 2.29 8.16
CA VAL A 82 15.91 3.23 9.19
C VAL A 82 15.63 2.49 10.49
N ILE A 83 16.14 3.03 11.59
CA ILE A 83 16.03 2.48 12.93
C ILE A 83 15.30 3.51 13.80
N VAL A 84 14.33 3.07 14.59
CA VAL A 84 13.58 3.91 15.53
C VAL A 84 13.49 3.22 16.88
N ASP A 85 14.14 3.81 17.87
CA ASP A 85 14.01 3.39 19.27
C ASP A 85 12.68 3.88 19.83
N TYR A 86 11.99 3.02 20.58
CA TYR A 86 10.67 3.35 21.15
C TYR A 86 10.51 2.97 22.62
N ASP A 87 11.47 2.22 23.16
CA ASP A 87 11.57 1.85 24.56
C ASP A 87 13.01 1.43 24.85
N LYS A 88 13.35 1.22 26.12
CA LYS A 88 14.67 0.74 26.53
C LYS A 88 14.96 -0.62 25.85
N ASP A 89 16.04 -0.65 25.07
CA ASP A 89 16.52 -1.82 24.32
C ASP A 89 15.50 -2.36 23.29
N LYS A 90 14.52 -1.56 22.86
CA LYS A 90 13.55 -1.93 21.81
C LYS A 90 13.57 -0.93 20.65
N GLN A 91 13.69 -1.48 19.45
CA GLN A 91 13.76 -0.73 18.21
C GLN A 91 12.86 -1.35 17.13
N ARG A 92 12.44 -0.51 16.19
CA ARG A 92 11.84 -0.92 14.92
C ARG A 92 12.82 -0.63 13.80
N ILE A 93 12.88 -1.54 12.82
CA ILE A 93 13.84 -1.49 11.73
C ILE A 93 13.09 -1.69 10.42
N SER A 94 13.33 -0.79 9.48
CA SER A 94 12.85 -0.90 8.10
C SER A 94 14.03 -0.89 7.15
N VAL A 95 14.00 -1.77 6.16
CA VAL A 95 15.12 -2.00 5.23
C VAL A 95 14.63 -1.74 3.82
N TRP A 96 15.35 -0.91 3.08
CA TRP A 96 15.06 -0.66 1.68
C TRP A 96 15.68 -1.75 0.81
N ARG A 97 14.91 -2.20 -0.18
CA ARG A 97 15.35 -3.17 -1.19
C ARG A 97 15.21 -2.54 -2.57
N PRO A 98 16.20 -2.72 -3.46
CA PRO A 98 16.13 -2.17 -4.82
C PRO A 98 14.82 -2.52 -5.53
N ARG A 99 14.20 -1.50 -6.12
CA ARG A 99 12.90 -1.54 -6.83
C ARG A 99 11.67 -1.91 -5.99
N LEU A 100 11.81 -2.71 -4.94
CA LEU A 100 10.70 -3.14 -4.08
C LEU A 100 10.31 -2.09 -3.03
N GLY A 101 11.24 -1.23 -2.64
CA GLY A 101 11.01 -0.26 -1.57
C GLY A 101 11.29 -0.85 -0.19
N CYS A 102 10.70 -0.26 0.85
CA CYS A 102 11.01 -0.63 2.23
C CYS A 102 10.13 -1.75 2.76
N VAL A 103 10.74 -2.61 3.58
CA VAL A 103 10.06 -3.66 4.34
C VAL A 103 10.29 -3.45 5.83
N ASP A 104 9.24 -3.59 6.62
CA ASP A 104 9.32 -3.61 8.08
C ASP A 104 9.70 -4.99 8.57
N LEU A 105 10.78 -5.07 9.35
CA LEU A 105 11.14 -6.30 10.04
C LEU A 105 10.15 -6.59 11.18
N PRO A 106 10.00 -7.84 11.63
CA PRO A 106 9.15 -8.16 12.78
C PRO A 106 9.68 -7.51 14.06
N VAL A 107 8.80 -7.27 15.05
CA VAL A 107 9.19 -6.70 16.35
C VAL A 107 10.24 -7.61 17.01
N GLY A 108 11.33 -7.01 17.51
CA GLY A 108 12.44 -7.74 18.12
C GLY A 108 13.51 -8.23 17.14
N ALA A 109 13.36 -7.97 15.83
CA ALA A 109 14.40 -8.26 14.86
C ALA A 109 15.71 -7.49 15.16
N SER A 110 16.85 -8.13 14.90
CA SER A 110 18.17 -7.51 14.98
C SER A 110 18.57 -6.86 13.65
N LEU A 111 19.63 -6.05 13.68
CA LEU A 111 20.21 -5.49 12.47
C LEU A 111 20.74 -6.56 11.50
N GLN A 112 21.09 -7.74 11.99
CA GLN A 112 21.51 -8.86 11.15
C GLN A 112 20.33 -9.48 10.39
N ALA A 113 19.11 -9.44 10.95
CA ALA A 113 17.93 -9.97 10.27
C ALA A 113 17.60 -9.21 8.96
N ALA A 114 18.13 -7.99 8.80
CA ALA A 114 18.03 -7.22 7.56
C ALA A 114 18.61 -7.93 6.33
N THR A 115 19.52 -8.90 6.50
CA THR A 115 20.08 -9.67 5.37
C THR A 115 19.20 -10.84 4.94
N LEU A 116 18.15 -11.16 5.70
CA LEU A 116 17.28 -12.30 5.45
C LEU A 116 16.11 -11.96 4.52
N VAL A 117 15.81 -10.68 4.31
CA VAL A 117 14.73 -10.26 3.41
C VAL A 117 15.14 -10.43 1.95
N GLN A 118 14.25 -10.98 1.12
CA GLN A 118 14.56 -11.22 -0.29
C GLN A 118 14.67 -9.93 -1.09
N ALA A 119 15.78 -9.79 -1.83
CA ALA A 119 16.06 -8.66 -2.70
C ALA A 119 16.50 -9.16 -4.10
N PRO A 120 15.55 -9.58 -4.95
CA PRO A 120 15.85 -10.20 -6.24
C PRO A 120 16.32 -9.21 -7.32
N PHE A 121 16.26 -7.90 -7.04
CA PHE A 121 16.79 -6.86 -7.90
C PHE A 121 18.14 -6.41 -7.38
N LYS A 122 19.10 -6.30 -8.30
CA LYS A 122 20.34 -5.57 -8.03
C LYS A 122 20.04 -4.07 -8.07
N GLU A 123 20.77 -3.30 -7.28
CA GLU A 123 20.69 -1.85 -7.34
C GLU A 123 21.04 -1.40 -8.77
N ASN A 124 20.06 -0.80 -9.44
CA ASN A 124 20.32 -0.14 -10.70
C ASN A 124 20.75 1.29 -10.37
N LEU A 125 22.05 1.57 -10.48
CA LEU A 125 22.66 2.87 -10.18
C LEU A 125 22.10 4.02 -11.04
N ALA A 126 21.38 3.71 -12.13
CA ALA A 126 20.69 4.70 -12.94
C ALA A 126 19.23 4.81 -12.47
N TYR A 127 18.98 5.72 -11.53
CA TYR A 127 17.67 6.35 -11.39
C TYR A 127 17.33 6.97 -12.74
N GLN A 128 16.48 6.32 -13.54
CA GLN A 128 16.25 6.75 -14.91
C GLN A 128 15.32 7.95 -14.89
N LYS A 129 15.84 9.13 -15.27
CA LYS A 129 15.03 10.32 -15.50
C LYS A 129 13.83 9.96 -16.39
N ASP A 130 12.63 10.38 -15.97
CA ASP A 130 11.42 10.10 -16.73
C ASP A 130 11.36 11.00 -17.96
N ASP A 131 11.42 10.39 -19.15
CA ASP A 131 11.44 11.11 -20.43
C ASP A 131 10.04 11.51 -20.94
N GLY A 132 8.98 11.19 -20.19
CA GLY A 132 7.60 11.48 -20.56
C GLY A 132 7.03 10.57 -21.65
N LYS A 133 7.69 9.49 -22.05
CA LYS A 133 7.06 8.48 -22.93
C LYS A 133 5.95 7.72 -22.17
N PRO A 134 4.89 7.24 -22.84
CA PRO A 134 4.72 7.18 -24.30
C PRO A 134 4.09 8.44 -24.92
N TRP A 135 3.88 9.51 -24.15
CA TRP A 135 3.26 10.72 -24.67
C TRP A 135 4.16 11.40 -25.71
N GLN A 136 3.56 11.83 -26.81
CA GLN A 136 4.27 12.46 -27.93
C GLN A 136 4.50 13.95 -27.67
N THR A 137 3.60 14.57 -26.91
CA THR A 137 3.63 15.99 -26.57
C THR A 137 3.57 16.17 -25.07
N LEU A 138 4.42 17.04 -24.54
CA LEU A 138 4.49 17.39 -23.12
C LEU A 138 4.32 18.91 -22.96
N ASN A 139 3.35 19.37 -22.18
CA ASN A 139 3.18 20.80 -21.85
C ASN A 139 4.40 21.39 -21.11
N GLY A 140 5.21 20.53 -20.50
CA GLY A 140 6.38 20.90 -19.72
C GLY A 140 6.07 20.93 -18.22
N VAL A 141 7.06 20.51 -17.43
CA VAL A 141 6.97 20.40 -15.97
C VAL A 141 6.76 21.78 -15.33
N ASN A 142 5.73 21.93 -14.51
CA ASN A 142 5.41 23.17 -13.78
C ASN A 142 5.19 24.37 -14.72
N LYS A 143 4.69 24.15 -15.93
CA LYS A 143 4.35 25.21 -16.89
C LYS A 143 2.85 25.42 -16.96
N ALA A 144 2.46 26.67 -17.22
CA ALA A 144 1.08 27.01 -17.55
C ALA A 144 0.67 26.26 -18.84
N THR A 145 -0.58 25.85 -18.91
CA THR A 145 -1.14 25.11 -20.04
C THR A 145 -1.54 26.03 -21.20
N GLY A 146 -1.60 27.35 -20.93
CA GLY A 146 -2.17 28.33 -21.87
C GLY A 146 -3.70 28.34 -21.84
N ASN A 147 -4.34 27.42 -21.12
CA ASN A 147 -5.77 27.44 -20.83
C ASN A 147 -5.98 28.01 -19.43
N LYS A 148 -6.39 29.29 -19.38
CA LYS A 148 -6.59 30.03 -18.12
C LYS A 148 -7.52 29.30 -17.14
N ALA A 149 -8.62 28.73 -17.61
CA ALA A 149 -9.58 28.03 -16.74
C ALA A 149 -8.96 26.78 -16.11
N LEU A 150 -8.17 26.02 -16.87
CA LEU A 150 -7.46 24.86 -16.36
C LEU A 150 -6.33 25.26 -15.40
N ASP A 151 -5.55 26.28 -15.75
CA ASP A 151 -4.46 26.79 -14.92
C ASP A 151 -4.97 27.31 -13.55
N GLU A 152 -6.13 27.95 -13.52
CA GLU A 152 -6.77 28.41 -12.28
C GLU A 152 -7.17 27.23 -11.36
N VAL A 153 -7.77 26.17 -11.91
CA VAL A 153 -8.14 24.98 -11.13
C VAL A 153 -6.89 24.25 -10.60
N ILE A 154 -5.86 24.12 -11.43
CA ILE A 154 -4.58 23.52 -11.00
C ILE A 154 -3.96 24.34 -9.87
N ALA A 155 -3.91 25.67 -10.00
CA ALA A 155 -3.37 26.54 -8.95
C ALA A 155 -4.16 26.41 -7.64
N GLN A 156 -5.51 26.37 -7.71
CA GLN A 156 -6.37 26.18 -6.53
C GLN A 156 -6.08 24.87 -5.80
N ALA A 157 -5.80 23.79 -6.54
CA ALA A 157 -5.51 22.49 -5.95
C ALA A 157 -4.22 22.46 -5.10
N PHE A 158 -3.27 23.38 -5.30
CA PHE A 158 -2.10 23.55 -4.43
C PHE A 158 -2.32 24.49 -3.24
N THR A 159 -3.55 24.96 -3.05
CA THR A 159 -3.97 25.75 -1.88
C THR A 159 -4.85 24.92 -0.94
N ARG A 160 -5.37 25.55 0.13
CA ARG A 160 -6.36 24.94 1.03
C ARG A 160 -7.80 25.00 0.51
N HIS A 161 -8.00 25.36 -0.76
CA HIS A 161 -9.34 25.53 -1.35
C HIS A 161 -10.23 24.29 -1.17
N TYR A 162 -9.68 23.08 -1.30
CA TYR A 162 -10.40 21.82 -1.13
C TYR A 162 -10.37 21.25 0.30
N GLY A 163 -9.94 22.05 1.28
CA GLY A 163 -9.95 21.70 2.70
C GLY A 163 -8.72 22.21 3.45
N GLU A 164 -8.90 22.58 4.72
CA GLU A 164 -7.82 23.12 5.58
C GLU A 164 -6.60 22.19 5.69
N GLY A 165 -6.81 20.87 5.65
CA GLY A 165 -5.75 19.86 5.69
C GLY A 165 -5.23 19.40 4.32
N ALA A 166 -5.72 19.97 3.21
CA ALA A 166 -5.35 19.53 1.87
C ALA A 166 -3.89 19.87 1.56
N ARG A 167 -3.15 18.87 1.07
CA ARG A 167 -1.73 18.99 0.70
C ARG A 167 -1.48 18.23 -0.60
N THR A 168 -1.65 18.93 -1.72
CA THR A 168 -1.39 18.36 -3.03
C THR A 168 0.11 18.32 -3.29
N SER A 169 0.64 17.13 -3.58
CA SER A 169 2.05 16.91 -3.93
C SER A 169 2.29 16.94 -5.44
N ALA A 170 1.34 16.43 -6.22
CA ALA A 170 1.42 16.39 -7.68
C ALA A 170 0.04 16.42 -8.32
N ILE A 171 -0.05 17.00 -9.52
CA ILE A 171 -1.18 16.92 -10.43
C ILE A 171 -0.63 16.56 -11.80
N LEU A 172 -1.29 15.61 -12.48
CA LEU A 172 -1.01 15.31 -13.87
C LEU A 172 -2.32 15.07 -14.61
N ILE A 173 -2.46 15.70 -15.77
CA ILE A 173 -3.60 15.56 -16.67
C ILE A 173 -3.05 15.18 -18.02
N ALA A 174 -3.48 14.03 -18.52
CA ALA A 174 -3.00 13.48 -19.78
C ALA A 174 -4.15 12.98 -20.66
N SER A 175 -3.95 13.08 -21.97
CA SER A 175 -4.69 12.36 -23.00
C SER A 175 -3.86 11.18 -23.49
N PRO A 176 -4.38 10.32 -24.38
CA PRO A 176 -3.59 9.25 -24.97
C PRO A 176 -2.34 9.75 -25.73
N GLN A 177 -2.36 10.98 -26.25
CA GLN A 177 -1.26 11.53 -27.07
C GLN A 177 -0.36 12.49 -26.30
N ALA A 178 -0.84 13.14 -25.23
CA ALA A 178 -0.12 14.23 -24.60
C ALA A 178 -0.28 14.29 -23.08
N ILE A 179 0.78 14.73 -22.39
CA ILE A 179 0.64 15.33 -21.05
C ILE A 179 0.19 16.78 -21.25
N LEU A 180 -1.06 17.05 -20.93
CA LEU A 180 -1.70 18.37 -21.10
C LEU A 180 -1.31 19.32 -19.98
N ALA A 181 -1.13 18.80 -18.77
CA ALA A 181 -0.66 19.56 -17.61
C ALA A 181 0.07 18.65 -16.64
N GLU A 182 1.14 19.16 -16.03
CA GLU A 182 1.71 18.54 -14.84
C GLU A 182 2.30 19.62 -13.93
N GLN A 183 1.95 19.55 -12.65
CA GLN A 183 2.46 20.43 -11.62
C GLN A 183 2.82 19.64 -10.37
N TYR A 184 3.87 20.08 -9.68
CA TYR A 184 4.43 19.43 -8.51
C TYR A 184 4.67 20.46 -7.43
N LYS A 185 4.48 20.04 -6.17
CA LYS A 185 4.81 20.84 -4.98
C LYS A 185 6.29 21.25 -5.03
N ALA A 186 6.63 22.39 -4.45
CA ALA A 186 8.02 22.85 -4.37
C ALA A 186 8.94 21.77 -3.76
N GLY A 187 10.06 21.48 -4.44
CA GLY A 187 11.00 20.43 -4.05
C GLY A 187 10.61 19.01 -4.50
N PHE A 188 9.53 18.87 -5.27
CA PHE A 188 9.09 17.60 -5.88
C PHE A 188 9.27 17.67 -7.40
N SER A 189 9.43 16.52 -8.03
CA SER A 189 9.61 16.35 -9.47
C SER A 189 8.71 15.22 -10.01
N PRO A 190 8.65 15.01 -11.35
CA PRO A 190 7.99 13.84 -11.93
C PRO A 190 8.47 12.49 -11.40
N GLU A 191 9.69 12.44 -10.86
CA GLU A 191 10.32 11.24 -10.30
C GLU A 191 10.12 11.10 -8.78
N THR A 192 9.54 12.09 -8.10
CA THR A 192 9.29 12.02 -6.65
C THR A 192 8.09 11.13 -6.37
N ALA A 193 8.35 9.86 -6.06
CA ALA A 193 7.32 8.91 -5.69
C ALA A 193 6.51 9.38 -4.47
N GLN A 194 5.19 9.18 -4.53
CA GLN A 194 4.25 9.44 -3.45
C GLN A 194 3.62 8.13 -2.99
N ARG A 195 3.33 8.05 -1.70
CA ARG A 195 2.49 6.99 -1.16
C ARG A 195 1.07 7.08 -1.73
N THR A 196 0.56 5.94 -2.18
CA THR A 196 -0.71 5.86 -2.92
C THR A 196 -1.93 5.58 -2.06
N TRP A 197 -1.74 4.98 -0.87
CA TRP A 197 -2.82 4.35 -0.13
C TRP A 197 -3.64 3.42 -1.05
N SER A 198 -4.97 3.51 -1.01
CA SER A 198 -5.83 2.55 -1.70
C SER A 198 -5.78 2.59 -3.23
N VAL A 199 -5.10 3.55 -3.86
CA VAL A 199 -4.78 3.46 -5.30
C VAL A 199 -3.91 2.21 -5.59
N ALA A 200 -3.13 1.73 -4.61
CA ALA A 200 -2.41 0.46 -4.70
C ALA A 200 -3.31 -0.73 -5.09
N LYS A 201 -4.60 -0.72 -4.72
CA LYS A 201 -5.53 -1.81 -5.03
C LYS A 201 -5.78 -1.97 -6.53
N SER A 202 -5.87 -0.85 -7.26
CA SER A 202 -6.02 -0.87 -8.71
C SER A 202 -4.76 -1.37 -9.41
N ILE A 203 -3.57 -1.08 -8.85
CA ILE A 203 -2.30 -1.66 -9.32
C ILE A 203 -2.31 -3.17 -9.07
N GLY A 204 -2.69 -3.62 -7.86
CA GLY A 204 -2.82 -5.03 -7.51
C GLY A 204 -3.82 -5.79 -8.40
N ALA A 205 -5.00 -5.23 -8.62
CA ALA A 205 -5.99 -5.81 -9.53
C ALA A 205 -5.46 -5.92 -10.97
N SER A 206 -4.68 -4.93 -11.44
CA SER A 206 -4.05 -5.00 -12.76
C SER A 206 -3.00 -6.13 -12.82
N ILE A 207 -2.21 -6.33 -11.76
CA ILE A 207 -1.24 -7.44 -11.67
C ILE A 207 -1.96 -8.80 -11.72
N VAL A 208 -3.08 -8.95 -11.01
CA VAL A 208 -3.93 -10.14 -11.08
C VAL A 208 -4.49 -10.32 -12.48
N GLY A 209 -4.94 -9.25 -13.13
CA GLY A 209 -5.39 -9.27 -14.53
C GLY A 209 -4.33 -9.80 -15.50
N VAL A 210 -3.06 -9.42 -15.32
CA VAL A 210 -1.96 -10.01 -16.10
C VAL A 210 -1.84 -11.51 -15.86
N ALA A 211 -1.96 -11.97 -14.61
CA ALA A 211 -1.92 -13.40 -14.30
C ALA A 211 -3.11 -14.18 -14.90
N VAL A 212 -4.28 -13.55 -14.98
CA VAL A 212 -5.46 -14.11 -15.66
C VAL A 212 -5.24 -14.18 -17.17
N ALA A 213 -4.71 -13.12 -17.81
CA ALA A 213 -4.35 -13.15 -19.23
C ALA A 213 -3.33 -14.26 -19.56
N GLN A 214 -2.41 -14.54 -18.63
CA GLN A 214 -1.43 -15.61 -18.73
C GLN A 214 -1.96 -17.00 -18.33
N LYS A 215 -3.25 -17.11 -17.98
CA LYS A 215 -3.90 -18.36 -17.52
C LYS A 215 -3.26 -18.97 -16.26
N ARG A 216 -2.57 -18.16 -15.44
CA ARG A 216 -2.05 -18.55 -14.13
C ARG A 216 -3.13 -18.54 -13.06
N LEU A 217 -4.09 -17.63 -13.21
CA LEU A 217 -5.25 -17.49 -12.34
C LEU A 217 -6.54 -17.53 -13.15
N ASP A 218 -7.63 -17.92 -12.50
CA ASP A 218 -8.99 -17.89 -13.04
C ASP A 218 -9.90 -17.24 -11.99
N VAL A 219 -10.50 -16.10 -12.34
CA VAL A 219 -11.33 -15.33 -11.41
C VAL A 219 -12.54 -16.11 -10.90
N THR A 220 -13.04 -17.07 -11.70
CA THR A 220 -14.23 -17.85 -11.38
C THR A 220 -13.95 -19.01 -10.43
N LYS A 221 -12.67 -19.34 -10.19
CA LYS A 221 -12.25 -20.43 -9.31
C LYS A 221 -11.99 -19.93 -7.89
N PRO A 222 -12.05 -20.84 -6.89
CA PRO A 222 -11.49 -20.58 -5.58
C PRO A 222 -10.11 -19.91 -5.65
N ALA A 223 -9.86 -18.97 -4.74
CA ALA A 223 -8.57 -18.28 -4.64
C ALA A 223 -7.40 -19.23 -4.35
N GLY A 224 -7.67 -20.45 -3.89
CA GLY A 224 -6.68 -21.53 -3.82
C GLY A 224 -5.63 -21.35 -2.74
N LEU A 225 -5.94 -20.62 -1.65
CA LEU A 225 -5.00 -20.41 -0.55
C LEU A 225 -4.78 -21.71 0.23
N GLU A 226 -3.52 -22.11 0.43
CA GLU A 226 -3.16 -23.34 1.13
C GLU A 226 -3.78 -23.41 2.54
N SER A 227 -3.77 -22.28 3.25
CA SER A 227 -4.36 -22.13 4.59
C SER A 227 -5.88 -22.37 4.67
N TRP A 228 -6.58 -22.39 3.53
CA TRP A 228 -8.03 -22.63 3.42
C TRP A 228 -8.35 -24.00 2.79
N SER A 229 -7.35 -24.86 2.58
CA SER A 229 -7.51 -26.14 1.86
C SER A 229 -8.22 -27.23 2.67
N HIS A 230 -8.39 -27.05 3.97
CA HIS A 230 -9.02 -28.06 4.81
C HIS A 230 -10.51 -28.23 4.43
N PRO A 231 -11.05 -29.46 4.26
CA PRO A 231 -12.43 -29.67 3.78
C PRO A 231 -13.54 -29.09 4.68
N LEU A 232 -13.22 -28.79 5.94
CA LEU A 232 -14.15 -28.14 6.88
C LEU A 232 -14.05 -26.61 6.87
N ASP A 233 -13.11 -26.03 6.13
CA ASP A 233 -12.95 -24.58 6.03
C ASP A 233 -13.81 -24.01 4.90
N PRO A 234 -14.91 -23.30 5.19
CA PRO A 234 -15.79 -22.77 4.16
C PRO A 234 -15.15 -21.64 3.33
N ARG A 235 -14.01 -21.09 3.77
CA ARG A 235 -13.27 -20.06 3.04
C ARG A 235 -12.64 -20.62 1.76
N GLY A 236 -12.47 -21.94 1.67
CA GLY A 236 -12.04 -22.62 0.44
C GLY A 236 -12.97 -22.37 -0.75
N GLU A 237 -14.21 -21.92 -0.54
CA GLU A 237 -15.16 -21.58 -1.61
C GLU A 237 -15.08 -20.11 -2.08
N ILE A 238 -14.25 -19.27 -1.44
CA ILE A 238 -14.08 -17.88 -1.84
C ILE A 238 -13.33 -17.83 -3.17
N THR A 239 -14.01 -17.38 -4.23
CA THR A 239 -13.38 -17.20 -5.54
C THR A 239 -12.44 -15.99 -5.57
N LEU A 240 -11.53 -15.97 -6.54
CA LEU A 240 -10.69 -14.81 -6.79
C LEU A 240 -11.53 -13.58 -7.19
N GLU A 241 -12.63 -13.75 -7.92
CA GLU A 241 -13.60 -12.69 -8.21
C GLU A 241 -14.22 -12.10 -6.94
N ASN A 242 -14.59 -12.95 -5.96
CA ASN A 242 -15.10 -12.45 -4.67
C ASN A 242 -14.09 -11.54 -3.98
N LEU A 243 -12.79 -11.89 -4.02
CA LEU A 243 -11.73 -11.05 -3.46
C LEU A 243 -11.56 -9.73 -4.23
N LEU A 244 -11.54 -9.78 -5.56
CA LEU A 244 -11.40 -8.58 -6.39
C LEU A 244 -12.58 -7.60 -6.23
N HIS A 245 -13.78 -8.13 -5.96
CA HIS A 245 -14.98 -7.34 -5.71
C HIS A 245 -15.21 -6.97 -4.24
N MET A 246 -14.28 -7.29 -3.33
CA MET A 246 -14.45 -7.09 -1.88
C MET A 246 -15.75 -7.70 -1.34
N ALA A 247 -16.05 -8.90 -1.82
CA ALA A 247 -17.24 -9.68 -1.54
C ALA A 247 -16.88 -11.06 -0.97
N SER A 248 -15.72 -11.20 -0.32
CA SER A 248 -15.27 -12.45 0.30
C SER A 248 -16.24 -13.02 1.34
N GLY A 249 -17.02 -12.14 1.98
CA GLY A 249 -17.86 -12.50 3.12
C GLY A 249 -17.10 -12.60 4.45
N LEU A 250 -15.80 -12.30 4.46
CA LEU A 250 -14.94 -12.32 5.65
C LEU A 250 -15.28 -11.20 6.66
N ASP A 251 -14.97 -11.43 7.93
CA ASP A 251 -15.02 -10.44 9.00
C ASP A 251 -13.90 -9.40 8.85
N SER A 252 -14.12 -8.42 7.98
CA SER A 252 -13.20 -7.30 7.81
C SER A 252 -13.38 -6.18 8.86
N ASN A 253 -13.90 -6.48 10.06
CA ASN A 253 -14.19 -5.53 11.15
C ASN A 253 -15.11 -4.36 10.70
N LYS A 254 -15.13 -3.22 11.41
CA LYS A 254 -15.82 -2.01 10.94
C LYS A 254 -15.23 -1.55 9.59
N ALA A 255 -16.05 -0.90 8.76
CA ALA A 255 -15.68 -0.43 7.43
C ALA A 255 -14.31 0.30 7.45
N GLY A 256 -13.40 -0.14 6.58
CA GLY A 256 -12.01 0.32 6.52
C GLY A 256 -10.98 -0.78 6.81
N ASN A 257 -11.35 -1.85 7.53
CA ASN A 257 -10.51 -3.02 7.85
C ASN A 257 -9.05 -2.65 8.15
N ARG A 258 -8.81 -2.02 9.32
CA ARG A 258 -7.46 -1.63 9.70
C ARG A 258 -6.59 -2.87 9.85
N THR A 259 -5.51 -2.92 9.07
CA THR A 259 -4.51 -3.99 9.12
C THR A 259 -3.22 -3.44 9.70
N ASP A 260 -3.33 -2.78 10.87
CA ASP A 260 -2.23 -2.07 11.52
C ASP A 260 -1.04 -2.99 11.79
N ARG A 261 -1.30 -4.23 12.21
CA ARG A 261 -0.26 -5.25 12.37
C ARG A 261 0.62 -5.38 11.13
N VAL A 262 0.03 -5.38 9.94
CA VAL A 262 0.77 -5.49 8.67
C VAL A 262 1.43 -4.16 8.30
N TYR A 263 0.73 -3.02 8.46
CA TYR A 263 1.23 -1.71 8.00
C TYR A 263 2.29 -1.07 8.90
N MET A 264 2.20 -1.29 10.21
CA MET A 264 3.02 -0.61 11.21
C MET A 264 3.65 -1.57 12.23
N GLY A 265 3.16 -2.81 12.32
CA GLY A 265 3.64 -3.81 13.28
C GLY A 265 4.71 -4.77 12.76
N GLY A 266 5.01 -4.78 11.45
CA GLY A 266 5.86 -5.82 10.85
C GLY A 266 5.22 -7.23 10.92
N GLY A 267 3.89 -7.29 10.98
CA GLY A 267 3.11 -8.52 10.89
C GLY A 267 2.96 -8.98 9.44
N LEU A 268 2.65 -10.27 9.27
CA LEU A 268 2.50 -10.89 7.96
C LEU A 268 1.08 -10.78 7.42
N VAL A 269 0.98 -10.71 6.10
CA VAL A 269 -0.29 -10.91 5.38
C VAL A 269 -0.83 -12.30 5.66
N SER A 270 0.03 -13.33 5.62
CA SER A 270 -0.34 -14.72 5.94
C SER A 270 -0.99 -14.86 7.32
N ASP A 271 -0.52 -14.10 8.31
CA ASP A 271 -0.98 -14.27 9.70
C ASP A 271 -2.16 -13.36 10.04
N THR A 272 -2.41 -12.35 9.21
CA THR A 272 -3.47 -11.35 9.43
C THR A 272 -4.66 -11.60 8.52
N ALA A 273 -4.44 -11.65 7.21
CA ALA A 273 -5.51 -11.68 6.23
C ALA A 273 -6.16 -13.07 6.11
N THR A 274 -5.35 -14.14 6.15
CA THR A 274 -5.84 -15.52 5.92
C THR A 274 -6.60 -16.11 7.12
N HIS A 275 -6.44 -15.55 8.31
CA HIS A 275 -7.03 -16.06 9.56
C HIS A 275 -8.38 -15.39 9.91
N THR A 276 -8.91 -14.56 9.02
CA THR A 276 -10.20 -13.90 9.21
C THR A 276 -11.34 -14.92 9.08
N ALA A 277 -12.33 -14.87 9.97
CA ALA A 277 -13.51 -15.74 9.93
C ALA A 277 -14.49 -15.34 8.81
N LEU A 278 -15.30 -16.29 8.34
CA LEU A 278 -16.38 -16.03 7.39
C LEU A 278 -17.64 -15.57 8.15
N GLU A 279 -18.18 -14.38 7.83
CA GLU A 279 -19.41 -13.85 8.43
C GLU A 279 -20.65 -14.20 7.61
N VAL A 280 -20.53 -14.13 6.28
CA VAL A 280 -21.63 -14.31 5.33
C VAL A 280 -21.15 -15.11 4.13
N LYS A 281 -22.09 -15.59 3.32
CA LYS A 281 -21.76 -16.35 2.11
C LYS A 281 -20.87 -15.50 1.16
N PRO A 282 -19.81 -16.07 0.57
CA PRO A 282 -19.02 -15.38 -0.45
C PRO A 282 -19.91 -14.90 -1.61
N GLY A 283 -19.64 -13.68 -2.09
CA GLY A 283 -20.41 -13.01 -3.15
C GLY A 283 -21.73 -12.38 -2.69
N SER A 284 -22.20 -12.60 -1.45
CA SER A 284 -23.53 -12.10 -1.02
C SER A 284 -23.53 -10.69 -0.45
N ARG A 285 -22.35 -10.07 -0.26
CA ARG A 285 -22.22 -8.74 0.36
C ARG A 285 -20.92 -8.07 -0.08
N TRP A 286 -21.04 -6.83 -0.54
CA TRP A 286 -19.89 -5.93 -0.68
C TRP A 286 -19.51 -5.32 0.68
N LYS A 287 -18.23 -5.41 1.08
CA LYS A 287 -17.69 -4.76 2.28
C LYS A 287 -16.24 -4.38 2.04
N TYR A 288 -15.96 -3.08 1.91
CA TYR A 288 -14.61 -2.58 1.62
C TYR A 288 -13.55 -3.11 2.61
N ALA A 289 -12.56 -3.84 2.10
CA ALA A 289 -11.59 -4.58 2.92
C ALA A 289 -10.18 -4.58 2.32
N ASN A 290 -9.18 -4.28 3.15
CA ASN A 290 -7.77 -4.43 2.76
C ASN A 290 -7.38 -5.91 2.57
N ASN A 291 -7.88 -6.79 3.44
CA ASN A 291 -7.60 -8.23 3.38
C ASN A 291 -7.94 -8.82 2.01
N ASP A 292 -9.09 -8.50 1.42
CA ASP A 292 -9.50 -9.06 0.13
C ASP A 292 -8.48 -8.78 -0.98
N THR A 293 -7.93 -7.55 -1.06
CA THR A 293 -6.86 -7.25 -2.02
C THR A 293 -5.56 -8.01 -1.73
N MET A 294 -5.15 -8.09 -0.46
CA MET A 294 -3.93 -8.81 -0.09
C MET A 294 -4.07 -10.32 -0.34
N LEU A 295 -5.25 -10.88 -0.12
CA LEU A 295 -5.58 -12.29 -0.39
C LEU A 295 -5.61 -12.58 -1.90
N ALA A 296 -6.08 -11.65 -2.74
CA ALA A 296 -6.02 -11.80 -4.20
C ALA A 296 -4.56 -11.85 -4.71
N LEU A 297 -3.66 -11.06 -4.11
CA LEU A 297 -2.23 -11.09 -4.40
C LEU A 297 -1.55 -12.34 -3.80
N ARG A 298 -2.02 -12.81 -2.63
CA ARG A 298 -1.57 -14.08 -2.07
C ARG A 298 -1.96 -15.26 -2.97
N ALA A 299 -3.16 -15.26 -3.57
CA ALA A 299 -3.54 -16.27 -4.56
C ALA A 299 -2.55 -16.33 -5.73
N LEU A 300 -2.05 -15.17 -6.18
CA LEU A 300 -0.96 -15.13 -7.15
C LEU A 300 0.33 -15.74 -6.58
N ARG A 301 0.70 -15.44 -5.32
CA ARG A 301 1.88 -16.00 -4.64
C ARG A 301 1.86 -17.53 -4.61
N GLU A 302 0.71 -18.14 -4.34
CA GLU A 302 0.55 -19.61 -4.29
C GLU A 302 0.86 -20.29 -5.65
N THR A 303 0.90 -19.54 -6.75
CA THR A 303 1.29 -20.08 -8.07
C THR A 303 2.80 -20.15 -8.31
N PHE A 304 3.62 -19.68 -7.35
CA PHE A 304 5.08 -19.66 -7.45
C PHE A 304 5.72 -20.58 -6.40
N ASN A 305 6.73 -21.33 -6.83
CA ASN A 305 7.56 -22.13 -5.93
C ASN A 305 8.77 -21.35 -5.38
N ASP A 306 9.04 -20.17 -5.93
CA ASP A 306 10.19 -19.36 -5.58
C ASP A 306 9.81 -17.88 -5.38
N GLU A 307 10.32 -17.31 -4.29
CA GLU A 307 10.02 -15.95 -3.85
C GLU A 307 10.57 -14.89 -4.80
N ALA A 308 11.74 -15.14 -5.38
CA ALA A 308 12.39 -14.20 -6.29
C ALA A 308 11.56 -13.99 -7.56
N SER A 309 11.05 -15.05 -8.19
CA SER A 309 10.20 -14.93 -9.38
C SER A 309 8.87 -14.28 -9.06
N TYR A 310 8.26 -14.58 -7.90
CA TYR A 310 7.05 -13.90 -7.45
C TYR A 310 7.26 -12.39 -7.29
N LEU A 311 8.30 -11.98 -6.58
CA LEU A 311 8.61 -10.57 -6.35
C LEU A 311 8.94 -9.82 -7.66
N ARG A 312 9.55 -10.51 -8.62
CA ARG A 312 9.86 -9.95 -9.95
C ARG A 312 8.64 -9.88 -10.86
N TYR A 313 7.66 -10.75 -10.66
CA TYR A 313 6.55 -10.94 -11.59
C TYR A 313 5.80 -9.65 -11.96
N PRO A 314 5.39 -8.78 -11.00
CA PRO A 314 4.71 -7.53 -11.34
C PRO A 314 5.56 -6.59 -12.20
N TYR A 315 6.87 -6.57 -11.99
CA TYR A 315 7.80 -5.72 -12.71
C TYR A 315 7.98 -6.22 -14.13
N ASP A 316 8.35 -7.50 -14.27
CA ASP A 316 8.68 -8.12 -15.56
C ASP A 316 7.45 -8.22 -16.49
N ASN A 317 6.23 -8.34 -15.93
CA ASN A 317 5.02 -8.60 -16.71
C ASN A 317 4.06 -7.42 -16.83
N LEU A 318 4.20 -6.38 -16.01
CA LEU A 318 3.36 -5.18 -16.07
C LEU A 318 4.20 -3.91 -16.05
N LEU A 319 4.83 -3.58 -14.90
CA LEU A 319 5.37 -2.24 -14.66
C LEU A 319 6.45 -1.87 -15.69
N ASP A 320 7.39 -2.77 -15.97
CA ASP A 320 8.47 -2.50 -16.94
C ASP A 320 7.93 -2.36 -18.36
N LYS A 321 6.97 -3.20 -18.75
CA LYS A 321 6.35 -3.15 -20.08
C LYS A 321 5.65 -1.82 -20.34
N ILE A 322 4.98 -1.30 -19.31
CA ILE A 322 4.26 -0.02 -19.43
C ILE A 322 5.08 1.18 -18.98
N GLY A 323 6.36 1.02 -18.66
CA GLY A 323 7.26 2.13 -18.31
C GLY A 323 7.00 2.75 -16.93
N MET A 324 6.42 2.00 -15.98
CA MET A 324 6.27 2.41 -14.58
C MET A 324 7.58 2.19 -13.81
N GLN A 325 8.59 3.03 -14.08
CA GLN A 325 9.96 2.86 -13.61
C GLN A 325 10.22 3.43 -12.19
N HIS A 326 9.30 4.20 -11.64
CA HIS A 326 9.38 4.85 -10.33
C HIS A 326 8.29 4.33 -9.38
N THR A 327 7.91 3.06 -9.55
CA THR A 327 6.90 2.37 -8.77
C THR A 327 7.54 1.30 -7.90
N PHE A 328 7.26 1.36 -6.59
CA PHE A 328 7.81 0.47 -5.57
C PHE A 328 6.65 -0.27 -4.89
N LEU A 329 6.59 -1.58 -5.11
CA LEU A 329 5.58 -2.47 -4.57
C LEU A 329 6.10 -3.08 -3.26
N GLU A 330 5.73 -2.49 -2.13
CA GLU A 330 6.24 -2.92 -0.83
C GLU A 330 5.53 -4.19 -0.36
N SER A 331 6.26 -5.00 0.40
CA SER A 331 5.81 -6.30 0.91
C SER A 331 6.06 -6.40 2.41
N ASP A 332 5.50 -7.42 3.05
CA ASP A 332 5.99 -7.87 4.34
C ASP A 332 7.34 -8.60 4.21
N TRP A 333 7.90 -9.04 5.33
CA TRP A 333 9.21 -9.68 5.40
C TRP A 333 9.22 -11.16 4.96
N GLN A 334 8.07 -11.76 4.63
CA GLN A 334 7.95 -13.03 3.89
C GLN A 334 7.50 -12.82 2.43
N SER A 335 7.62 -11.57 1.97
CA SER A 335 7.39 -11.18 0.59
C SER A 335 5.95 -11.35 0.11
N ASP A 336 4.95 -11.24 0.98
CA ASP A 336 3.59 -10.94 0.51
C ASP A 336 3.45 -9.45 0.24
N PHE A 337 3.00 -9.09 -0.96
CA PHE A 337 2.80 -7.69 -1.31
C PHE A 337 1.64 -7.08 -0.53
N ILE A 338 1.84 -5.87 -0.01
CA ILE A 338 0.82 -5.15 0.76
C ILE A 338 0.11 -4.13 -0.16
N LEU A 339 -0.36 -4.60 -1.33
CA LEU A 339 -0.98 -3.75 -2.37
C LEU A 339 -2.41 -3.29 -2.03
N SER A 340 -2.83 -3.45 -0.78
CA SER A 340 -3.97 -2.73 -0.23
C SER A 340 -3.65 -1.26 0.01
N SER A 341 -2.38 -0.89 0.26
CA SER A 341 -1.98 0.51 0.46
C SER A 341 -0.49 0.87 0.26
N GLN A 342 0.44 -0.09 0.38
CA GLN A 342 1.89 0.19 0.44
C GLN A 342 2.52 0.17 -0.95
N VAL A 343 2.13 1.14 -1.77
CA VAL A 343 2.82 1.43 -3.04
C VAL A 343 3.27 2.88 -3.03
N TRP A 344 4.51 3.08 -3.43
CA TRP A 344 5.07 4.38 -3.76
C TRP A 344 5.18 4.48 -5.28
N THR A 345 4.63 5.53 -5.87
CA THR A 345 4.61 5.70 -7.33
C THR A 345 4.59 7.17 -7.70
N THR A 346 4.89 7.50 -8.96
CA THR A 346 4.76 8.86 -9.48
C THR A 346 3.42 9.07 -10.18
N SER A 347 3.04 10.34 -10.37
CA SER A 347 1.85 10.71 -11.14
C SER A 347 1.95 10.25 -12.60
N ARG A 348 3.15 10.27 -13.20
CA ARG A 348 3.39 9.78 -14.56
C ARG A 348 3.19 8.27 -14.65
N ASP A 349 3.75 7.50 -13.72
CA ASP A 349 3.57 6.04 -13.68
C ASP A 349 2.09 5.66 -13.55
N LEU A 350 1.34 6.34 -12.68
CA LEU A 350 -0.10 6.13 -12.57
C LEU A 350 -0.85 6.47 -13.86
N ALA A 351 -0.43 7.51 -14.57
CA ALA A 351 -1.04 7.86 -15.84
C ALA A 351 -0.74 6.86 -16.96
N ARG A 352 0.42 6.18 -16.93
CA ARG A 352 0.71 5.05 -17.82
C ARG A 352 -0.22 3.87 -17.54
N LEU A 353 -0.48 3.56 -16.27
CA LEU A 353 -1.49 2.57 -15.90
C LEU A 353 -2.89 2.99 -16.38
N GLY A 354 -3.26 4.26 -16.19
CA GLY A 354 -4.54 4.79 -16.70
C GLY A 354 -4.67 4.66 -18.22
N LEU A 355 -3.58 4.91 -18.97
CA LEU A 355 -3.55 4.75 -20.42
C LEU A 355 -3.67 3.28 -20.85
N LEU A 356 -3.08 2.33 -20.11
CA LEU A 356 -3.28 0.90 -20.35
C LEU A 356 -4.77 0.52 -20.26
N HIS A 357 -5.45 0.97 -19.21
CA HIS A 357 -6.88 0.72 -19.00
C HIS A 357 -7.74 1.41 -20.07
N LEU A 358 -7.44 2.68 -20.40
CA LEU A 358 -8.12 3.41 -21.47
C LEU A 358 -8.00 2.71 -22.84
N ASN A 359 -6.90 1.97 -23.05
CA ASN A 359 -6.64 1.18 -24.24
C ASN A 359 -7.10 -0.29 -24.10
N ASN A 360 -8.02 -0.59 -23.18
CA ASN A 360 -8.57 -1.94 -22.96
C ASN A 360 -7.48 -3.00 -22.79
N GLY A 361 -6.47 -2.69 -21.96
CA GLY A 361 -5.38 -3.59 -21.66
C GLY A 361 -4.29 -3.70 -22.73
N ARG A 362 -4.34 -2.91 -23.82
CA ARG A 362 -3.30 -2.91 -24.85
C ARG A 362 -2.23 -1.85 -24.59
N TRP A 363 -0.97 -2.25 -24.76
CA TRP A 363 0.18 -1.37 -24.69
C TRP A 363 1.16 -1.66 -25.82
N GLN A 364 1.46 -0.65 -26.64
CA GLN A 364 2.42 -0.75 -27.75
C GLN A 364 2.25 -1.99 -28.65
N GLY A 365 1.00 -2.42 -28.87
CA GLY A 365 0.67 -3.59 -29.70
C GLY A 365 0.57 -4.92 -28.96
N GLU A 366 0.98 -4.99 -27.70
CA GLU A 366 0.81 -6.15 -26.82
C GLU A 366 -0.50 -6.06 -26.03
N GLN A 367 -1.19 -7.19 -25.83
CA GLN A 367 -2.34 -7.30 -24.93
C GLN A 367 -1.83 -7.75 -23.55
N ILE A 368 -1.74 -6.82 -22.61
CA ILE A 368 -1.20 -7.05 -21.26
C ILE A 368 -2.29 -7.53 -20.29
N LEU A 369 -3.45 -6.87 -20.31
CA LEU A 369 -4.64 -7.28 -19.54
C LEU A 369 -5.66 -7.93 -20.48
N PRO A 370 -6.61 -8.76 -19.99
CA PRO A 370 -7.78 -9.13 -20.79
C PRO A 370 -8.50 -7.89 -21.33
N LYS A 371 -9.11 -8.00 -22.51
CA LYS A 371 -9.75 -6.84 -23.19
C LYS A 371 -10.94 -6.29 -22.39
N ASP A 372 -11.59 -7.15 -21.65
CA ASP A 372 -12.77 -6.97 -20.83
C ASP A 372 -12.46 -7.03 -19.32
N TRP A 373 -11.18 -6.85 -18.96
CA TRP A 373 -10.74 -6.63 -17.58
C TRP A 373 -11.15 -5.24 -17.10
#